data_AF-A0A254QIX5-F1
#
_entry.id   AF-A0A254QIX5-F1
#
_cell.length_a   1.000
_cell.length_b   1.000
_cell.length_c   1.000
_cell.angle_alpha   90.00
_cell.angle_beta   90.00
_cell.angle_gamma   90.00
#
_symmetry.space_group_name_H-M   'P 1'
#
loop_
_entity.id
_entity.type
_entity.pdbx_description
1 polymer ?
#
loop_
_entity_poly.entity_id
_entity_poly.type
_entity_poly.pdbx_seq_one_letter_code
_entity_poly.pdbx_strand_id
1 'polypeptide(L)'
;MHDSQTLGSLQDFGQEHFSALDTLLSNTDSGTWGERLRGWLKACTLSPHGALQQDVLETAVVDLVTLELACQAYATEEDGLRLADRGGTVRARRTLGDLLLLIGERDPKLARMLASLARSSRNQRLRQIRSLVLART
;
A
#
# COMPACT_ATOMS: atom_id res chain seq x y z
N MET A 1 -14.87 -1.37 -19.44
CA MET A 1 -14.91 -2.83 -19.24
C MET A 1 -13.47 -3.30 -19.11
N HIS A 2 -13.09 -3.86 -17.96
CA HIS A 2 -11.76 -4.47 -17.81
C HIS A 2 -11.75 -5.81 -18.57
N ASP A 3 -10.68 -6.10 -19.30
CA ASP A 3 -10.56 -7.37 -20.01
C ASP A 3 -10.35 -8.54 -19.02
N SER A 4 -10.75 -9.74 -19.41
CA SER A 4 -10.65 -10.94 -18.57
C SER A 4 -9.21 -11.23 -18.11
N GLN A 5 -8.22 -10.77 -18.89
CA GLN A 5 -6.81 -10.91 -18.58
C GLN A 5 -6.40 -10.02 -17.39
N THR A 6 -6.80 -8.74 -17.37
CA THR A 6 -6.51 -7.82 -16.26
C THR A 6 -7.15 -8.30 -14.96
N LEU A 7 -8.36 -8.85 -15.04
CA LEU A 7 -9.06 -9.39 -13.89
C LEU A 7 -8.36 -10.64 -13.33
N GLY A 8 -7.87 -11.52 -14.22
CA GLY A 8 -7.05 -12.66 -13.83
C GLY A 8 -5.75 -12.24 -13.16
N SER A 9 -5.01 -11.31 -13.77
CA SER A 9 -3.77 -10.77 -13.19
C SER A 9 -3.99 -10.11 -11.82
N LEU A 10 -5.14 -9.44 -11.62
CA LEU A 10 -5.45 -8.85 -10.31
C LEU A 10 -5.82 -9.90 -9.26
N GLN A 11 -6.48 -10.99 -9.67
CA GLN A 11 -6.71 -12.12 -8.78
C GLN A 11 -5.39 -12.76 -8.34
N ASP A 12 -4.48 -12.98 -9.28
CA ASP A 12 -3.14 -13.52 -9.01
C ASP A 12 -2.36 -12.60 -8.07
N PHE A 13 -2.37 -11.28 -8.34
CA PHE A 13 -1.80 -10.25 -7.47
C PHE A 13 -2.36 -10.33 -6.04
N GLY A 14 -3.69 -10.46 -5.91
CA GLY A 14 -4.35 -10.60 -4.62
C GLY A 14 -3.89 -11.85 -3.88
N GLN A 15 -3.81 -12.99 -4.56
CA GLN A 15 -3.35 -14.25 -3.96
C GLN A 15 -1.88 -14.19 -3.50
N GLU A 16 -1.01 -13.60 -4.32
CA GLU A 16 0.42 -13.50 -4.03
C GLU A 16 0.69 -12.61 -2.81
N HIS A 17 0.06 -11.43 -2.76
CA HIS A 17 0.41 -10.43 -1.75
C HIS A 17 -0.44 -10.49 -0.49
N PHE A 18 -1.62 -11.12 -0.50
CA PHE A 18 -2.52 -11.12 0.65
C PHE A 18 -1.86 -11.66 1.92
N SER A 19 -1.25 -12.85 1.86
CA SER A 19 -0.63 -13.48 3.04
C SER A 19 0.53 -12.64 3.62
N ALA A 20 1.35 -12.08 2.74
CA ALA A 20 2.51 -11.28 3.10
C ALA A 20 2.11 -9.96 3.77
N LEU A 21 1.09 -9.28 3.24
CA LEU A 21 0.60 -8.01 3.77
C LEU A 21 -0.29 -8.20 4.99
N ASP A 22 -1.09 -9.27 5.05
CA ASP A 22 -1.92 -9.57 6.22
C ASP A 22 -1.09 -9.80 7.48
N THR A 23 0.06 -10.47 7.31
CA THR A 23 1.05 -10.61 8.39
C THR A 23 1.60 -9.25 8.84
N LEU A 24 1.89 -8.33 7.90
CA LEU A 24 2.40 -7.00 8.24
C LEU A 24 1.33 -6.12 8.89
N LEU A 25 0.11 -6.18 8.39
CA LEU A 25 -1.06 -5.47 8.90
C LEU A 25 -1.44 -5.92 10.30
N SER A 26 -1.29 -7.21 10.62
CA SER A 26 -1.53 -7.76 11.96
C SER A 26 -0.47 -7.34 12.98
N ASN A 27 0.75 -7.06 12.52
CA ASN A 27 1.86 -6.60 13.36
C ASN A 27 1.94 -5.07 13.48
N THR A 28 1.14 -4.35 12.69
CA THR A 28 1.06 -2.89 12.69
C THR A 28 -0.24 -2.48 13.36
N ASP A 29 -0.23 -1.51 14.27
CA ASP A 29 -1.47 -0.90 14.77
C ASP A 29 -2.09 -0.04 13.65
N SER A 30 -2.80 -0.72 12.75
CA SER A 30 -3.20 -0.21 11.44
C SER A 30 -4.60 0.39 11.42
N GLY A 31 -5.32 0.33 12.55
CA GLY A 31 -6.65 0.93 12.71
C GLY A 31 -7.58 0.74 11.51
N THR A 32 -8.30 1.79 11.12
CA THR A 32 -9.29 1.73 10.03
C THR A 32 -8.68 1.57 8.63
N TRP A 33 -7.44 2.03 8.41
CA TRP A 33 -6.80 1.97 7.08
C TRP A 33 -6.28 0.56 6.79
N GLY A 34 -5.84 -0.18 7.82
CA GLY A 34 -5.41 -1.56 7.67
C GLY A 34 -6.55 -2.50 7.28
N GLU A 35 -7.72 -2.35 7.90
CA GLU A 35 -8.90 -3.13 7.54
C GLU A 35 -9.39 -2.82 6.13
N ARG A 36 -9.33 -1.56 5.68
CA ARG A 36 -9.61 -1.22 4.27
C ARG A 36 -8.64 -1.90 3.32
N LEU A 37 -7.34 -1.85 3.60
CA LEU A 37 -6.34 -2.50 2.76
C LEU A 37 -6.53 -4.01 2.71
N ARG A 38 -6.81 -4.64 3.86
CA ARG A 38 -7.15 -6.07 3.95
C ARG A 38 -8.40 -6.41 3.14
N GLY A 39 -9.44 -5.58 3.25
CA GLY A 39 -10.68 -5.71 2.49
C GLY A 39 -10.44 -5.60 0.99
N TRP A 40 -9.62 -4.64 0.55
CA TRP A 40 -9.25 -4.48 -0.84
C TRP A 40 -8.45 -5.68 -1.38
N LEU A 41 -7.46 -6.19 -0.63
CA LEU A 41 -6.71 -7.38 -1.05
C LEU A 41 -7.60 -8.62 -1.21
N LYS A 42 -8.61 -8.78 -0.34
CA LYS A 42 -9.65 -9.82 -0.51
C LYS A 42 -10.54 -9.55 -1.72
N ALA A 43 -10.86 -8.29 -1.99
CA ALA A 43 -11.64 -7.92 -3.16
C ALA A 43 -10.88 -8.18 -4.47
N CYS A 44 -9.55 -8.06 -4.50
CA CYS A 44 -8.74 -8.44 -5.66
C CYS A 44 -8.99 -9.91 -6.07
N THR A 45 -9.18 -10.81 -5.11
CA THR A 45 -9.45 -12.23 -5.40
C THR A 45 -10.94 -12.52 -5.66
N LEU A 46 -11.83 -11.98 -4.81
CA LEU A 46 -13.25 -12.34 -4.83
C LEU A 46 -14.10 -11.50 -5.79
N SER A 47 -13.70 -10.25 -6.06
CA SER A 47 -14.46 -9.29 -6.86
C SER A 47 -13.51 -8.31 -7.58
N PRO A 48 -12.65 -8.80 -8.49
CA PRO A 48 -11.59 -7.99 -9.12
C PRO A 48 -12.13 -6.78 -9.89
N HIS A 49 -13.37 -6.86 -10.40
CA HIS A 49 -14.03 -5.71 -11.03
C HIS A 49 -14.20 -4.51 -10.09
N GLY A 50 -14.61 -4.76 -8.84
CA GLY A 50 -14.77 -3.71 -7.84
C GLY A 50 -13.42 -3.16 -7.37
N ALA A 51 -12.42 -4.04 -7.25
CA ALA A 51 -11.07 -3.66 -6.83
C ALA A 51 -10.32 -2.79 -7.86
N LEU A 52 -10.73 -2.80 -9.13
CA LEU A 52 -10.18 -1.95 -10.21
C LEU A 52 -10.86 -0.60 -10.36
N GLN A 53 -11.93 -0.32 -9.62
CA GLN A 53 -12.55 1.00 -9.66
C GLN A 53 -11.54 2.06 -9.22
N GLN A 54 -11.51 3.20 -9.92
CA GLN A 54 -10.45 4.19 -9.76
C GLN A 54 -10.35 4.71 -8.31
N ASP A 55 -11.47 5.05 -7.69
CA ASP A 55 -11.56 5.51 -6.31
C ASP A 55 -11.08 4.45 -5.29
N VAL A 56 -11.38 3.19 -5.58
CA VAL A 56 -10.92 2.04 -4.79
C VAL A 56 -9.40 1.87 -4.92
N LEU A 57 -8.85 1.98 -6.13
CA LEU A 57 -7.41 1.92 -6.39
C LEU A 57 -6.66 3.08 -5.73
N GLU A 58 -7.19 4.30 -5.83
CA GLU A 58 -6.61 5.49 -5.18
C GLU A 58 -6.52 5.29 -3.66
N THR A 59 -7.59 4.78 -3.05
CA THR A 59 -7.63 4.46 -1.62
C THR A 59 -6.61 3.38 -1.26
N ALA A 60 -6.56 2.29 -2.02
CA ALA A 60 -5.61 1.20 -1.79
C ALA A 60 -4.15 1.65 -1.91
N VAL A 61 -3.84 2.52 -2.88
CA VAL A 61 -2.50 3.11 -3.05
C VAL A 61 -2.11 3.96 -1.84
N VAL A 62 -3.04 4.77 -1.32
CA VAL A 62 -2.80 5.57 -0.11
C VAL A 62 -2.59 4.68 1.12
N ASP A 63 -3.37 3.61 1.27
CA ASP A 63 -3.26 2.67 2.38
C ASP A 63 -1.94 1.84 2.27
N LEU A 64 -1.47 1.48 1.07
CA LEU A 64 -0.16 0.86 0.85
C LEU A 64 1.01 1.78 1.21
N VAL A 65 0.93 3.07 0.85
CA VAL A 65 1.92 4.08 1.28
C VAL A 65 1.89 4.27 2.79
N THR A 66 0.71 4.15 3.42
CA THR A 66 0.57 4.20 4.88
C THR A 66 1.31 3.02 5.52
N LEU A 67 1.11 1.82 4.99
CA LEU A 67 1.79 0.62 5.48
C LEU A 67 3.31 0.75 5.35
N GLU A 68 3.81 1.23 4.20
CA GLU A 68 5.25 1.48 4.00
C GLU A 68 5.81 2.36 5.13
N LEU A 69 5.17 3.50 5.40
CA LEU A 69 5.64 4.46 6.39
C LEU A 69 5.48 3.94 7.83
N ALA A 70 4.42 3.19 8.10
CA ALA A 70 4.21 2.56 9.40
C ALA A 70 5.32 1.53 9.70
N CYS A 71 5.69 0.69 8.73
CA CYS A 71 6.82 -0.22 8.86
C CYS A 71 8.15 0.51 9.08
N GLN A 72 8.34 1.68 8.44
CA GLN A 72 9.53 2.50 8.67
C GLN A 72 9.57 3.09 10.09
N ALA A 73 8.43 3.50 10.65
CA ALA A 73 8.35 4.11 11.98
C ALA A 73 8.74 3.14 13.11
N TYR A 74 8.34 1.86 13.02
CA TYR A 74 8.80 0.81 13.95
C TYR A 74 10.33 0.67 13.99
N ALA A 75 11.04 1.05 12.92
CA ALA A 75 12.50 0.97 12.89
C ALA A 75 13.20 2.14 13.61
N THR A 76 12.48 3.20 14.00
CA THR A 76 13.06 4.49 14.41
C THR A 76 12.81 4.91 15.87
N GLU A 77 12.25 4.08 16.75
CA GLU A 77 12.02 4.49 18.16
C GLU A 77 13.32 4.70 18.97
N GLU A 78 13.27 5.72 19.84
CA GLU A 78 14.38 6.52 20.39
C GLU A 78 15.21 5.89 21.52
N ASP A 79 14.95 4.65 21.95
CA ASP A 79 15.63 4.04 23.12
C ASP A 79 16.53 2.83 22.80
N GLY A 80 17.11 2.78 21.58
CA GLY A 80 18.25 1.90 21.29
C GLY A 80 17.95 0.41 21.11
N LEU A 81 16.69 -0.04 21.22
CA LEU A 81 16.28 -1.40 20.89
C LEU A 81 15.50 -1.44 19.57
N ARG A 82 16.24 -1.78 18.51
CA ARG A 82 15.76 -1.98 17.14
C ARG A 82 14.60 -2.99 17.06
N LEU A 83 13.41 -2.53 16.69
CA LEU A 83 12.51 -3.38 15.90
C LEU A 83 12.99 -3.28 14.45
N ALA A 84 13.93 -4.16 14.08
CA ALA A 84 14.39 -4.25 12.71
C ALA A 84 13.18 -4.40 11.78
N ASP A 85 13.00 -3.46 10.85
CA ASP A 85 12.07 -3.60 9.74
C ASP A 85 12.38 -4.94 9.05
N ARG A 86 11.56 -5.98 9.35
CA ARG A 86 11.76 -7.36 8.86
C ARG A 86 11.39 -7.49 7.38
N GLY A 87 11.77 -6.48 6.58
CA GLY A 87 11.41 -6.32 5.18
C GLY A 87 9.98 -5.82 4.95
N GLY A 88 9.29 -5.28 5.97
CA GLY A 88 7.94 -4.75 5.85
C GLY A 88 7.87 -3.57 4.88
N THR A 89 8.79 -2.60 5.02
CA THR A 89 8.88 -1.45 4.09
C THR A 89 9.17 -1.89 2.66
N VAL A 90 10.00 -2.92 2.48
CA VAL A 90 10.35 -3.45 1.15
C VAL A 90 9.15 -4.18 0.54
N ARG A 91 8.43 -4.98 1.33
CA ARG A 91 7.23 -5.70 0.88
C ARG A 91 6.12 -4.74 0.47
N ALA A 92 5.82 -3.73 1.28
CA ALA A 92 4.81 -2.71 0.94
C ALA A 92 5.16 -1.97 -0.36
N ARG A 93 6.43 -1.58 -0.54
CA ARG A 93 6.90 -0.95 -1.79
C ARG A 93 6.82 -1.88 -2.99
N ARG A 94 7.19 -3.16 -2.82
CA ARG A 94 7.11 -4.15 -3.90
C ARG A 94 5.66 -4.32 -4.35
N THR A 95 4.74 -4.56 -3.42
CA THR A 95 3.30 -4.65 -3.73
C THR A 95 2.80 -3.41 -4.48
N LEU A 96 3.17 -2.21 -4.05
CA LEU A 96 2.80 -0.99 -4.78
C LEU A 96 3.39 -0.97 -6.21
N GLY A 97 4.64 -1.37 -6.37
CA GLY A 97 5.29 -1.48 -7.68
C GLY A 97 4.61 -2.48 -8.60
N ASP A 98 4.29 -3.67 -8.09
CA ASP A 98 3.64 -4.75 -8.84
C ASP A 98 2.21 -4.33 -9.25
N LEU A 99 1.48 -3.63 -8.38
CA LEU A 99 0.18 -3.04 -8.71
C LEU A 99 0.29 -2.01 -9.84
N LEU A 100 1.26 -1.09 -9.75
CA LEU A 100 1.45 -0.05 -10.76
C LEU A 100 1.89 -0.63 -12.10
N LEU A 101 2.67 -1.71 -12.10
CA LEU A 101 3.06 -2.43 -13.30
C LEU A 101 1.84 -3.08 -13.95
N LEU A 102 1.04 -3.83 -13.17
CA LEU A 102 -0.20 -4.48 -13.64
C LEU A 102 -1.15 -3.47 -14.29
N ILE A 103 -1.38 -2.34 -13.62
CA ILE A 103 -2.22 -1.26 -14.18
C ILE A 103 -1.55 -0.63 -15.41
N GLY A 104 -0.22 -0.45 -15.38
CA GLY A 104 0.54 0.23 -16.42
C GLY A 104 0.60 -0.52 -17.75
N GLU A 105 0.53 -1.85 -17.73
CA GLU A 105 0.43 -2.68 -18.93
C GLU A 105 -0.85 -2.41 -19.74
N ARG A 106 -1.90 -1.89 -19.10
CA ARG A 106 -3.23 -1.68 -19.69
C ARG A 106 -3.58 -0.21 -19.82
N ASP A 107 -3.39 0.54 -18.75
CA ASP A 107 -3.63 1.97 -18.67
C ASP A 107 -2.40 2.70 -18.10
N PRO A 108 -1.43 3.06 -18.96
CA PRO A 108 -0.25 3.81 -18.56
C PRO A 108 -0.58 5.20 -18.00
N LYS A 109 -1.76 5.76 -18.32
CA LYS A 109 -2.17 7.07 -17.82
C LYS A 109 -2.65 6.95 -16.38
N LEU A 110 -3.48 5.96 -16.09
CA LEU A 110 -3.94 5.64 -14.74
C LEU A 110 -2.76 5.24 -13.84
N ALA A 111 -1.85 4.37 -14.31
CA ALA A 111 -0.67 4.00 -13.54
C ALA A 111 0.21 5.21 -13.18
N ARG A 112 0.43 6.14 -14.12
CA ARG A 112 1.16 7.39 -13.83
C ARG A 112 0.43 8.27 -12.82
N MET A 113 -0.89 8.38 -12.92
CA MET A 113 -1.70 9.12 -11.95
C MET A 113 -1.59 8.52 -10.55
N LEU A 114 -1.73 7.20 -10.42
CA LEU A 114 -1.58 6.47 -9.17
C LEU A 114 -0.16 6.59 -8.61
N ALA A 115 0.88 6.54 -9.45
CA ALA A 115 2.26 6.77 -9.03
C ALA A 115 2.48 8.21 -8.51
N SER A 116 1.91 9.21 -9.18
CA SER A 116 1.91 10.59 -8.71
C SER A 116 1.19 10.75 -7.37
N LEU A 117 0.05 10.09 -7.18
CA LEU A 117 -0.69 10.04 -5.92
C LEU A 117 0.13 9.39 -4.81
N ALA A 118 0.74 8.24 -5.07
CA ALA A 118 1.60 7.56 -4.10
C ALA A 118 2.74 8.47 -3.63
N ARG A 119 3.41 9.14 -4.59
CA ARG A 119 4.49 10.09 -4.30
C ARG A 119 4.00 11.29 -3.49
N SER A 120 2.87 11.90 -3.86
CA SER A 120 2.34 13.06 -3.16
C SER A 120 1.91 12.72 -1.73
N SER A 121 1.21 11.59 -1.54
CA SER A 121 0.78 11.05 -0.25
C SER A 121 1.98 10.79 0.67
N ARG A 122 3.01 10.10 0.16
CA ARG A 122 4.25 9.86 0.89
C ARG A 122 4.90 11.17 1.36
N ASN A 123 5.09 12.12 0.44
CA ASN A 123 5.70 13.41 0.75
C ASN A 123 4.90 14.24 1.75
N GLN A 124 3.57 14.20 1.68
CA GLN A 124 2.70 14.88 2.64
C GLN A 124 2.85 14.28 4.03
N ARG A 125 2.80 12.95 4.16
CA ARG A 125 2.92 12.26 5.45
C ARG A 125 4.29 12.43 6.08
N LEU A 126 5.37 12.35 5.28
CA LEU A 126 6.72 12.65 5.77
C LEU A 126 6.85 14.09 6.27
N ARG A 127 6.21 15.06 5.60
CA ARG A 127 6.15 16.46 6.08
C ARG A 127 5.39 16.56 7.42
N GLN A 128 4.26 15.87 7.56
CA GLN A 128 3.50 15.83 8.81
C GLN A 128 4.32 15.24 9.97
N ILE A 129 4.98 14.10 9.73
CA ILE A 129 5.89 13.48 10.71
C ILE A 129 6.99 14.47 11.11
N ARG A 130 7.65 15.11 10.13
CA ARG A 130 8.69 16.11 10.39
C ARG A 130 8.16 17.29 11.20
N SER A 131 6.97 17.80 10.90
CA SER A 131 6.37 18.90 11.68
C SER A 131 6.05 18.49 13.12
N LEU A 132 5.60 17.25 13.35
CA LEU A 132 5.32 16.74 14.69
C LEU A 132 6.60 16.56 15.51
N VAL A 133 7.69 16.11 14.89
CA VAL A 133 9.01 16.03 15.54
C VAL A 133 9.50 17.42 15.93
N LEU A 134 9.45 18.39 15.00
CA LEU A 134 9.89 19.76 15.28
C LEU A 134 9.03 20.49 16.32
N ALA A 135 7.75 20.12 16.47
CA ALA A 135 6.87 20.70 17.49
C ALA A 135 7.09 20.10 18.90
N ARG A 136 7.83 18.98 18.99
CA ARG A 136 8.18 18.30 20.26
C ARG A 136 9.58 18.65 20.77
N THR A 137 10.41 19.24 19.93
CA THR A 137 11.76 19.78 20.25
C THR A 137 11.67 21.26 20.59
#